data_AF-A0A659UUF3-F1
#
_entry.id   AF-A0A659UUF3-F1
#
_cell.length_a   1.000
_cell.length_b   1.000
_cell.length_c   1.000
_cell.angle_alpha   90.00
_cell.angle_beta   90.00
_cell.angle_gamma   90.00
#
_symmetry.space_group_name_H-M   'P 1'
#
loop_
_entity.id
_entity.type
_entity.pdbx_description
1 polymer ?
#
loop_
_entity_poly.entity_id
_entity_poly.type
_entity_poly.pdbx_seq_one_letter_code
_entity_poly.pdbx_strand_id
1 'polypeptide(L)' 'MNKVLLIDDDVELTTLLQEYLVEEGYDVATGTDGGTAIAAAARKAA' A
#
# COMPACT_ATOMS: atom_id res chain seq x y z
N MET A 1 4.62 -8.46 -12.15
CA MET A 1 3.66 -7.67 -11.36
C MET A 1 4.45 -6.96 -10.28
N ASN A 2 4.51 -5.63 -10.30
CA ASN A 2 5.24 -4.87 -9.29
C ASN A 2 4.30 -4.60 -8.11
N LYS A 3 4.77 -4.91 -6.89
CA LYS A 3 4.00 -4.70 -5.66
C LYS A 3 4.37 -3.38 -5.03
N VAL A 4 3.38 -2.62 -4.57
CA VAL A 4 3.56 -1.32 -3.92
C VAL A 4 2.85 -1.32 -2.57
N LEU A 5 3.50 -0.78 -1.54
CA LEU A 5 2.91 -0.53 -0.24
C LEU A 5 2.84 0.98 -0.02
N LEU A 6 1.63 1.52 0.12
CA LEU A 6 1.40 2.91 0.49
C LEU A 6 1.11 2.99 1.99
N ILE A 7 1.82 3.90 2.66
CA ILE A 7 1.62 4.21 4.07
C ILE A 7 1.50 5.71 4.21
N ASP A 8 0.32 6.16 4.63
CA ASP A 8 0.01 7.55 4.93
C ASP A 8 -1.09 7.56 6.01
N ASP A 9 -1.06 8.53 6.92
CA ASP A 9 -2.07 8.66 7.98
C ASP A 9 -3.40 9.22 7.45
N ASP A 10 -3.40 9.82 6.26
CA ASP A 10 -4.60 10.25 5.55
C ASP A 10 -5.19 9.11 4.69
N VAL A 11 -6.37 8.64 5.10
CA VAL A 11 -7.11 7.55 4.44
C VAL A 11 -7.60 7.95 3.05
N GLU A 12 -8.05 9.20 2.89
CA GLU A 12 -8.63 9.69 1.63
C GLU A 12 -7.54 9.80 0.57
N LEU A 13 -6.39 10.35 0.95
CA LEU A 13 -5.22 10.43 0.07
C LEU A 13 -4.70 9.04 -0.32
N THR A 14 -4.61 8.13 0.65
CA THR A 14 -4.12 6.76 0.41
C THR A 14 -5.04 6.01 -0.56
N THR A 15 -6.35 6.18 -0.43
CA THR A 15 -7.35 5.55 -1.30
C THR A 15 -7.25 6.09 -2.72
N LEU A 16 -7.17 7.41 -2.88
CA LEU A 16 -7.02 8.06 -4.18
C LEU A 16 -5.77 7.56 -4.93
N LEU A 17 -4.62 7.51 -4.24
CA LEU A 17 -3.36 7.03 -4.84
C LEU A 17 -3.38 5.54 -5.16
N GLN A 18 -4.06 4.74 -4.34
CA GLN A 18 -4.25 3.31 -4.62
C GLN A 18 -4.98 3.10 -5.94
N GLU A 19 -6.06 3.83 -6.19
CA GLU A 19 -6.84 3.72 -7.43
C GLU A 19 -5.97 4.00 -8.66
N TYR A 20 -5.22 5.10 -8.67
CA TYR A 20 -4.32 5.44 -9.79
C TYR A 20 -3.26 4.36 -10.05
N LEU A 21 -2.65 3.83 -8.99
CA LEU A 21 -1.61 2.81 -9.13
C LEU A 21 -2.19 1.45 -9.58
N VAL A 22 -3.40 1.11 -9.15
CA VAL A 22 -4.08 -0.09 -9.63
C VAL A 22 -4.45 0.05 -11.10
N GLU A 23 -4.91 1.23 -11.55
CA GLU A 23 -5.17 1.50 -12.98
C GLU A 23 -3.91 1.36 -13.85
N GLU A 24 -2.75 1.77 -13.33
CA GLU A 24 -1.44 1.59 -13.99
C GLU A 24 -0.94 0.12 -13.95
N GLY A 25 -1.66 -0.78 -13.28
CA GLY A 25 -1.36 -2.23 -13.24
C GLY A 25 -0.46 -2.68 -12.09
N TYR A 26 -0.33 -1.89 -11.03
CA TYR A 26 0.38 -2.28 -9.82
C TYR A 26 -0.51 -3.10 -8.87
N ASP A 27 0.11 -3.99 -8.09
CA ASP A 27 -0.53 -4.68 -6.97
C ASP A 27 -0.28 -3.87 -5.69
N VAL A 28 -1.31 -3.14 -5.24
CA VAL A 28 -1.17 -2.09 -4.23
C VAL A 28 -1.80 -2.51 -2.91
N ALA A 29 -1.01 -2.43 -1.84
CA ALA A 29 -1.47 -2.54 -0.46
C ALA A 29 -1.39 -1.18 0.24
N THR A 30 -2.37 -0.87 1.08
CA THR A 30 -2.44 0.38 1.84
C THR A 30 -2.42 0.10 3.34
N GLY A 31 -1.91 1.04 4.12
CA GLY A 31 -1.93 0.98 5.58
C GLY A 31 -1.82 2.37 6.19
N THR A 32 -2.48 2.58 7.32
CA THR A 32 -2.50 3.88 8.03
C THR A 32 -1.59 3.88 9.26
N ASP A 33 -1.08 2.72 9.64
CA ASP A 33 -0.10 2.54 10.70
C ASP A 33 1.17 1.90 10.12
N GLY A 34 2.27 2.64 10.17
CA GLY A 34 3.55 2.20 9.65
C GLY A 34 4.05 0.90 10.31
N GLY A 35 3.81 0.72 11.61
CA GLY A 35 4.25 -0.48 12.33
C GLY A 35 3.58 -1.75 11.80
N THR A 36 2.25 -1.73 11.73
CA THR A 36 1.45 -2.85 11.21
C THR A 36 1.69 -3.07 9.72
N ALA A 37 1.78 -2.01 8.92
CA ALA A 37 1.98 -2.09 7.48
C ALA A 37 3.34 -2.70 7.11
N ILE A 38 4.42 -2.27 7.78
CA ILE A 38 5.77 -2.82 7.55
C ILE A 38 5.83 -4.29 7.97
N ALA A 39 5.24 -4.66 9.11
CA ALA A 39 5.19 -6.05 9.56
C ALA A 39 4.41 -6.97 8.59
N ALA A 40 3.33 -6.46 7.99
CA ALA A 40 2.56 -7.17 6.97
C ALA A 40 3.36 -7.35 5.66
N ALA A 41 4.08 -6.32 5.24
CA ALA A 41 4.92 -6.37 4.04
C ALA A 41 6.12 -7.31 4.21
N ALA A 42 6.78 -7.26 5.36
CA ALA A 42 7.91 -8.15 5.69
C ALA A 42 7.49 -9.63 5.68
N ARG A 43 6.28 -9.96 6.16
CA ARG A 43 5.76 -11.34 6.11
C ARG A 43 5.42 -11.82 4.70
N LYS A 44 5.04 -10.92 3.79
CA LYS A 44 4.72 -11.25 2.39
C LYS A 44 5.96 -11.41 1.51
N ALA A 45 7.13 -10.99 1.98
CA ALA A 45 8.41 -11.08 1.26
C ALA A 45 9.25 -12.32 1.64
N ALA A 46 8.85 -13.05 2.69
CA ALA A 46 9.44 -14.32 3.11
C ALA A 46 8.77 -15.51 2.42
#